data_AF-A0AAE4IKB1-F1
#
_entry.id   AF-A0AAE4IKB1-F1
#
_cell.length_a   1.000
_cell.length_b   1.000
_cell.length_c   1.000
_cell.angle_alpha   90.00
_cell.angle_beta   90.00
_cell.angle_gamma   90.00
#
_symmetry.space_group_name_H-M   'P 1'
#
loop_
_entity.id
_entity.type
_entity.pdbx_description
1 polymer ?
#
loop_
_entity_poly.entity_id
_entity_poly.type
_entity_poly.pdbx_seq_one_letter_code
_entity_poly.pdbx_strand_id
1 'polypeptide(L)' 'MSELERVSELARKAAMLDECIYVIYLKADGSYSFDRLGTEIKGTIVEYRHYL' A
#
# COMPACT_ATOMS: atom_id res chain seq x y z
N MET A 1 -17.25 0.48 -2.83
CA MET A 1 -15.81 0.63 -2.51
C MET A 1 -15.05 -0.30 -3.43
N SER A 2 -14.04 0.22 -4.13
CA SER A 2 -13.12 -0.56 -4.95
C SER A 2 -12.12 -1.32 -4.07
N GLU A 3 -11.51 -2.38 -4.61
CA GLU A 3 -10.44 -3.11 -3.91
C GLU A 3 -9.24 -2.21 -3.61
N LEU A 4 -8.92 -1.26 -4.51
CA LEU A 4 -7.86 -0.28 -4.27
C LEU A 4 -8.17 0.59 -3.06
N GLU A 5 -9.39 1.14 -2.95
CA GLU A 5 -9.80 1.93 -1.77
C GLU A 5 -9.69 1.12 -0.47
N ARG A 6 -10.10 -0.16 -0.50
CA ARG A 6 -10.02 -1.06 0.66
C ARG A 6 -8.56 -1.27 1.09
N VAL A 7 -7.67 -1.57 0.16
CA VAL A 7 -6.24 -1.77 0.42
C VAL A 7 -5.58 -0.48 0.86
N SER A 8 -5.98 0.65 0.28
CA SER A 8 -5.44 1.96 0.61
C SER A 8 -5.79 2.39 2.04
N GLU A 9 -7.02 2.12 2.50
CA GLU A 9 -7.39 2.35 3.90
C GLU A 9 -6.65 1.43 4.89
N LEU A 10 -6.36 0.18 4.50
CA LEU A 10 -5.54 -0.71 5.31
C LEU A 10 -4.09 -0.20 5.41
N ALA A 11 -3.51 0.21 4.29
CA ALA A 11 -2.18 0.81 4.24
C ALA A 11 -2.10 2.09 5.07
N ARG A 12 -3.13 2.94 5.05
CA ARG A 12 -3.21 4.14 5.91
C ARG A 12 -3.19 3.78 7.39
N LYS A 13 -3.99 2.79 7.81
CA LYS A 13 -4.02 2.34 9.21
C LYS A 13 -2.67 1.76 9.65
N ALA A 14 -2.03 0.96 8.79
CA ALA A 14 -0.70 0.42 9.05
C ALA A 14 0.35 1.54 9.15
N ALA A 15 0.33 2.50 8.23
CA ALA A 15 1.21 3.67 8.23
C ALA A 15 1.08 4.47 9.55
N MET A 16 -0.15 4.74 10.00
CA MET A 16 -0.40 5.44 11.27
C MET A 16 0.11 4.66 12.49
N LEU A 17 0.00 3.32 12.49
CA LEU A 17 0.46 2.48 13.61
C LEU A 17 1.98 2.36 13.66
N ASP A 18 2.63 2.26 12.51
CA ASP A 18 4.07 2.05 12.40
C ASP A 18 4.86 3.37 12.27
N GLU A 19 4.18 4.51 12.22
CA GLU A 19 4.73 5.84 11.96
C GLU A 19 5.67 5.85 10.73
N CYS A 20 5.23 5.18 9.65
CA CYS A 20 6.03 5.02 8.44
C CYS A 20 5.23 5.17 7.16
N ILE A 21 5.91 5.07 6.01
CA ILE A 21 5.29 5.12 4.69
C ILE A 21 5.08 3.70 4.19
N TYR A 22 3.87 3.42 3.70
CA TYR A 22 3.55 2.21 2.96
C TYR A 22 3.36 2.53 1.47
N VAL A 23 3.67 1.57 0.62
CA VAL A 23 3.52 1.65 -0.83
C VAL A 23 2.48 0.64 -1.25
N ILE A 24 1.45 1.08 -1.95
CA ILE A 24 0.42 0.23 -2.54
C ILE A 24 0.83 -0.06 -3.98
N TYR A 25 0.71 -1.32 -4.39
CA TYR A 25 1.10 -1.77 -5.71
C TYR A 25 0.12 -2.79 -6.27
N LEU A 26 -0.01 -2.79 -7.60
CA LEU A 26 -0.75 -3.77 -8.38
C LEU A 26 0.17 -4.93 -8.76
N LYS A 27 -0.18 -6.14 -8.33
CA LYS A 27 0.54 -7.37 -8.68
C LYS A 27 0.19 -7.82 -10.10
N ALA A 28 1.03 -8.70 -10.66
CA ALA A 28 0.81 -9.29 -11.99
C ALA A 28 -0.50 -10.09 -12.10
N ASP A 29 -1.02 -10.61 -10.98
CA ASP A 29 -2.30 -11.32 -10.90
C ASP A 29 -3.54 -10.39 -10.87
N GLY A 30 -3.34 -9.07 -10.94
CA GLY A 30 -4.40 -8.07 -10.93
C GLY A 30 -4.90 -7.67 -9.54
N SER A 31 -4.34 -8.23 -8.46
CA SER A 31 -4.72 -7.86 -7.09
C SER A 31 -3.79 -6.79 -6.51
N TYR A 32 -4.33 -5.99 -5.58
CA TYR A 32 -3.58 -4.96 -4.88
C TYR A 32 -2.98 -5.48 -3.58
N SER A 33 -1.78 -5.01 -3.26
CA SER A 33 -1.12 -5.26 -1.97
C SER A 33 -0.38 -4.00 -1.53
N PHE A 34 0.15 -4.01 -0.31
CA PHE A 34 0.92 -2.90 0.23
C PHE A 34 2.03 -3.40 1.14
N ASP A 35 3.19 -2.75 1.06
CA ASP A 35 4.37 -3.06 1.87
C ASP A 35 5.05 -1.77 2.32
N ARG A 36 5.85 -1.84 3.38
CA ARG A 36 6.58 -0.68 3.90
C ARG A 36 7.56 -0.17 2.85
N LEU A 37 7.66 1.15 2.71
CA LEU A 37 8.63 1.80 1.85
C LEU A 37 10.06 1.30 2.16
N GLY A 38 10.78 0.88 1.11
CA GLY A 38 12.10 0.28 1.22
C GLY A 38 12.11 -1.25 1.13
N THR A 39 10.94 -1.90 1.10
CA THR A 39 10.81 -3.33 0.79
C THR A 39 10.91 -3.57 -0.73
N GLU A 40 11.41 -4.74 -1.14
CA GLU A 40 11.36 -5.14 -2.56
C GLU A 40 9.89 -5.25 -3.01
N ILE A 41 9.50 -4.45 -4.00
CA ILE A 41 8.14 -4.46 -4.55
C ILE A 41 8.12 -5.20 -5.88
N LYS A 42 7.28 -6.23 -5.99
CA LYS A 42 7.00 -6.95 -7.24
C LYS A 42 5.63 -6.60 -7.78
N GLY A 43 5.58 -5.54 -8.57
CA GLY A 43 4.37 -5.01 -9.17
C GLY A 43 4.51 -3.56 -9.60
N THR A 44 3.41 -2.97 -10.03
CA THR A 44 3.38 -1.55 -10.39
C THR A 44 2.93 -0.75 -9.17
N ILE A 45 3.78 0.16 -8.70
CA ILE A 45 3.42 1.09 -7.62
C ILE A 45 2.30 2.01 -8.12
N VAL A 46 1.24 2.14 -7.32
CA VAL A 46 0.07 2.98 -7.67
C VAL A 46 -0.17 4.10 -6.67
N GLU A 47 0.25 3.95 -5.41
CA GLU A 47 0.00 4.95 -4.38
C GLU A 47 1.00 4.84 -3.22
N TYR A 48 1.31 5.98 -2.59
CA TYR A 48 2.07 6.05 -1.35
C TYR A 48 1.15 6.50 -0.22
N ARG A 49 1.19 5.81 0.91
CA ARG A 49 0.45 6.15 2.13
C ARG A 49 1.39 6.56 3.23
N HIS A 50 1.35 7.85 3.55
CA HIS A 50 2.05 8.42 4.68
C HIS A 50 1.24 8.22 5.97
N TYR A 51 1.92 8.28 7.11
CA TYR A 51 1.30 8.23 8.44
C TYR A 51 0.66 9.57 8.88
N LEU A 52 0.80 10.62 8.05
CA LEU A 52 0.30 11.99 8.27
C LEU A 52 -0.76 12.31 7.23
#